data_AF-A0A922LKP9-F1
#
_entry.id   AF-A0A922LKP9-F1
#
_cell.length_a   1.000
_cell.length_b   1.000
_cell.length_c   1.000
_cell.angle_alpha   90.00
_cell.angle_beta   90.00
_cell.angle_gamma   90.00
#
_symmetry.space_group_name_H-M   'P 1'
#
loop_
_entity.id
_entity.type
_entity.pdbx_description
1 polymer ?
#
loop_
_entity_poly.entity_id
_entity_poly.type
_entity_poly.pdbx_seq_one_letter_code
_entity_poly.pdbx_strand_id
1 'polypeptide(L)'
;MVQDHDRDILKHLIDIKCVLNTGEEAGFTLEFYFSSNKYFTNSVLTKRYYFNYDIPSEDPFGYEGPEIVRTKGCVINWHPGRNVTVKLVKKVQKRKNGGAKRTVTKSVREDSFFNFFEPPAER
;
A
#
# COMPACT_ATOMS: atom_id res chain seq x y z
N MET A 1 6.62 -1.94 6.87
CA MET A 1 7.53 -2.94 7.49
C MET A 1 6.81 -4.28 7.53
N VAL A 2 7.52 -5.41 7.38
CA VAL A 2 6.94 -6.76 7.26
C VAL A 2 6.48 -7.30 8.60
N GLN A 3 5.23 -7.77 8.67
CA GLN A 3 4.64 -8.46 9.82
C GLN A 3 4.61 -9.99 9.62
N ASP A 4 4.37 -10.75 10.68
CA ASP A 4 4.36 -12.21 10.60
C ASP A 4 3.29 -12.78 9.66
N HIS A 5 2.11 -12.16 9.60
CA HIS A 5 1.04 -12.56 8.69
C HIS A 5 1.34 -12.25 7.22
N ASP A 6 2.31 -11.37 6.94
CA ASP A 6 2.75 -11.05 5.58
C ASP A 6 3.70 -12.14 5.02
N ARG A 7 4.42 -12.84 5.91
CA ARG A 7 5.51 -13.76 5.54
C ARG A 7 5.03 -14.86 4.59
N ASP A 8 3.87 -15.45 4.85
CA ASP A 8 3.33 -16.51 4.01
C ASP A 8 2.93 -16.02 2.62
N ILE A 9 2.53 -14.76 2.49
CA ILE A 9 2.23 -14.14 1.21
C ILE A 9 3.52 -13.87 0.45
N LEU A 10 4.54 -13.36 1.14
CA LEU A 10 5.85 -13.06 0.56
C LEU A 10 6.61 -14.30 0.08
N LYS A 11 6.26 -15.51 0.54
CA LYS A 11 6.77 -16.77 -0.07
C LYS A 11 6.38 -16.93 -1.53
N HIS A 12 5.33 -16.26 -1.98
CA HIS A 12 4.89 -16.27 -3.38
C HIS A 12 5.56 -15.19 -4.23
N LEU A 13 6.34 -14.28 -3.65
CA LEU A 13 7.11 -13.27 -4.37
C LEU A 13 8.25 -13.94 -5.14
N ILE A 14 8.18 -13.88 -6.47
CA ILE A 14 9.12 -14.55 -7.38
C ILE A 14 10.21 -13.60 -7.89
N ASP A 15 9.92 -12.31 -7.98
CA ASP A 15 10.85 -11.32 -8.52
C ASP A 15 10.48 -9.90 -8.04
N ILE A 16 11.47 -9.02 -8.01
CA ILE A 16 11.28 -7.58 -7.79
C ILE A 16 12.09 -6.84 -8.85
N LYS A 17 11.42 -6.08 -9.70
CA LYS A 17 12.06 -5.26 -10.73
C LYS A 17 11.95 -3.78 -10.41
N CYS A 18 12.95 -3.04 -10.82
CA CYS A 18 12.91 -1.58 -10.85
C CYS A 18 12.88 -1.15 -12.32
N VAL A 19 11.79 -0.54 -12.74
CA VAL A 19 11.62 0.00 -14.09
C VAL A 19 11.81 1.51 -14.01
N LEU A 20 12.82 2.04 -14.69
CA LEU A 20 13.00 3.47 -14.83
C LEU A 20 11.97 4.00 -15.84
N ASN A 21 11.32 5.10 -15.49
CA ASN A 21 10.37 5.78 -16.35
C ASN A 21 10.94 7.15 -16.72
N THR A 22 11.02 7.42 -18.01
CA THR A 22 11.58 8.64 -18.59
C THR A 22 10.49 9.49 -19.24
N GLY A 23 10.76 10.78 -19.45
CA GLY A 23 9.80 11.73 -20.06
C GLY A 23 9.14 12.63 -19.03
N GLU A 24 7.95 13.14 -19.35
CA GLU A 24 7.23 14.13 -18.51
C GLU A 24 6.91 13.62 -17.11
N GLU A 25 6.57 12.33 -16.96
CA GLU A 25 6.42 11.69 -15.65
C GLU A 25 7.67 10.88 -15.30
N ALA A 26 8.83 11.53 -15.23
CA ALA A 26 10.07 10.87 -14.84
C ALA A 26 9.99 10.27 -13.42
N GLY A 27 10.68 9.16 -13.20
CA GLY A 27 10.67 8.45 -11.91
C GLY A 27 11.05 6.98 -12.07
N PHE A 28 10.68 6.15 -11.10
CA PHE A 28 10.79 4.70 -11.25
C PHE A 28 9.56 3.97 -10.71
N THR A 29 9.38 2.72 -11.13
CA THR A 29 8.33 1.82 -10.67
C THR A 29 8.97 0.56 -10.12
N LEU A 30 8.66 0.24 -8.87
CA LEU A 30 8.96 -1.07 -8.30
C LEU A 30 7.83 -2.03 -8.65
N GLU A 31 8.17 -3.15 -9.26
CA GLU A 31 7.23 -4.20 -9.67
C GLU A 31 7.55 -5.47 -8.88
N PHE A 32 6.60 -5.92 -8.07
CA PHE A 32 6.69 -7.13 -7.25
C PHE A 32 5.89 -8.22 -7.93
N TYR A 33 6.56 -9.21 -8.48
CA TYR A 33 5.95 -10.30 -9.22
C TYR A 33 5.60 -11.43 -8.26
N PHE A 34 4.35 -11.88 -8.26
CA PHE A 34 3.88 -12.98 -7.44
C PHE A 34 3.45 -14.17 -8.30
N SER A 35 3.83 -15.36 -7.87
CA SER A 35 3.19 -16.59 -8.35
C SER A 35 1.71 -16.64 -7.96
N SER A 36 0.95 -17.48 -8.66
CA SER A 36 -0.45 -17.76 -8.28
C SER A 36 -0.51 -18.19 -6.81
N ASN A 37 -1.42 -17.57 -6.05
CA ASN A 37 -1.50 -17.74 -4.61
C ASN A 37 -2.94 -17.58 -4.11
N LYS A 38 -3.19 -17.98 -2.86
CA LYS A 38 -4.54 -17.97 -2.24
C LYS A 38 -4.97 -16.61 -1.69
N TYR A 39 -4.15 -15.57 -1.79
CA TYR A 39 -4.36 -14.29 -1.10
C TYR A 39 -4.97 -13.21 -1.99
N PHE A 40 -4.48 -13.07 -3.22
CA PHE A 40 -4.98 -12.08 -4.19
C PHE A 40 -4.79 -12.56 -5.63
N THR A 41 -5.50 -11.94 -6.58
CA THR A 41 -5.44 -12.30 -8.00
C THR A 41 -4.33 -11.61 -8.80
N ASN A 42 -3.74 -10.54 -8.27
CA ASN A 42 -2.67 -9.81 -8.95
C ASN A 42 -1.45 -10.70 -9.18
N SER A 43 -0.94 -10.73 -10.42
CA SER A 43 0.38 -11.30 -10.73
C SER A 43 1.52 -10.31 -10.46
N VAL A 44 1.25 -9.00 -10.50
CA VAL A 44 2.22 -7.94 -10.22
C VAL A 44 1.59 -6.88 -9.32
N LEU A 45 2.29 -6.51 -8.26
CA LEU A 45 1.97 -5.34 -7.44
C LEU A 45 2.99 -4.23 -7.72
N THR A 46 2.52 -3.00 -7.94
CA THR A 46 3.38 -1.89 -8.37
C THR A 46 3.40 -0.74 -7.36
N LYS A 47 4.58 -0.16 -7.17
CA LYS A 47 4.76 1.10 -6.44
C LYS A 47 5.57 2.07 -7.29
N ARG A 48 4.91 3.15 -7.70
CA ARG A 48 5.44 4.22 -8.52
C ARG A 48 5.98 5.35 -7.65
N TYR A 49 7.14 5.87 -8.01
CA TYR A 49 7.78 7.06 -7.47
C TYR A 49 7.99 8.05 -8.62
N TYR A 50 7.61 9.30 -8.41
CA TYR A 50 7.74 10.37 -9.40
C TYR A 50 8.83 11.33 -8.95
N PHE A 51 9.70 11.70 -9.88
CA PHE A 51 10.78 12.66 -9.64
C PHE A 51 10.38 14.06 -10.05
N ASN A 52 10.86 15.04 -9.30
CA ASN A 52 10.94 16.43 -9.73
C ASN A 52 12.41 16.80 -9.95
N TYR A 53 12.70 17.39 -11.11
CA TYR A 53 14.03 17.85 -11.49
C TYR A 53 14.17 19.38 -11.38
N ASP A 54 13.09 20.08 -11.04
CA ASP A 54 13.08 21.54 -10.97
C ASP A 54 14.06 22.04 -9.92
N ILE A 55 14.87 23.03 -10.31
CA ILE A 55 15.76 23.75 -9.41
C ILE A 55 14.93 24.86 -8.75
N PRO A 56 14.77 24.86 -7.42
CA PRO A 56 13.98 25.89 -6.73
C PRO A 56 14.56 27.29 -7.00
N SER A 57 13.72 28.25 -7.38
CA SER A 57 14.16 29.64 -7.61
C SER A 57 14.64 30.33 -6.33
N GLU A 58 14.07 29.95 -5.18
CA GLU A 58 14.37 30.53 -3.87
C GLU A 58 15.70 30.04 -3.29
N ASP A 59 16.11 28.83 -3.63
CA ASP A 59 17.42 28.27 -3.24
C ASP A 59 18.02 27.41 -4.37
N PRO A 60 18.56 28.03 -5.43
CA PRO A 60 19.11 27.29 -6.56
C PRO A 60 20.36 26.48 -6.20
N PHE A 61 21.10 26.91 -5.17
CA PHE A 61 22.33 26.25 -4.71
C PHE A 61 22.06 25.07 -3.78
N GLY A 62 20.85 24.96 -3.23
CA GLY A 62 20.37 23.82 -2.45
C GLY A 62 19.94 22.61 -3.28
N TYR A 63 20.03 22.67 -4.61
CA TYR A 63 19.66 21.55 -5.47
C TYR A 63 20.66 20.39 -5.37
N GLU A 64 20.25 19.31 -4.71
CA GLU A 64 21.06 18.08 -4.54
C GLU A 64 20.73 16.98 -5.58
N GLY A 65 19.85 17.27 -6.53
CA GLY A 65 19.40 16.33 -7.55
C GLY A 65 17.89 16.11 -7.54
N PRO A 66 17.40 15.09 -8.28
CA PRO A 66 15.96 14.86 -8.42
C PRO A 66 15.34 14.37 -7.12
N GLU A 67 14.22 14.98 -6.72
CA GLU A 67 13.51 14.63 -5.50
C GLU A 67 12.28 13.78 -5.79
N ILE A 68 11.94 12.86 -4.88
CA ILE A 68 10.67 12.12 -4.95
C ILE A 68 9.56 13.04 -4.46
N VAL A 69 8.69 13.50 -5.37
CA VAL A 69 7.60 14.42 -5.03
C VAL A 69 6.24 13.75 -4.87
N ARG A 70 6.05 12.59 -5.52
CA ARG A 70 4.79 11.86 -5.50
C ARG A 70 5.03 10.37 -5.49
N THR A 71 4.11 9.64 -4.86
CA THR A 71 4.07 8.18 -4.97
C THR A 71 2.68 7.69 -5.29
N LYS A 72 2.60 6.60 -6.06
CA LYS A 72 1.34 5.95 -6.41
C LYS A 72 1.48 4.44 -6.26
N GLY A 73 0.61 3.85 -5.46
CA GLY A 73 0.57 2.39 -5.31
C GLY A 73 -0.42 1.76 -6.29
N CYS A 74 -0.83 0.53 -6.00
CA CYS A 74 -1.78 -0.22 -6.80
C CYS A 74 -2.85 -0.89 -5.92
N VAL A 75 -4.03 -1.13 -6.49
CA VAL A 75 -5.09 -1.88 -5.80
C VAL A 75 -4.71 -3.36 -5.74
N ILE A 76 -4.70 -3.91 -4.53
CA ILE A 76 -4.54 -5.35 -4.30
C ILE A 76 -5.93 -5.99 -4.32
N ASN A 77 -6.16 -6.89 -5.27
CA ASN A 77 -7.41 -7.61 -5.45
C ASN A 77 -7.44 -8.85 -4.55
N TRP A 78 -7.60 -8.61 -3.25
CA TRP A 78 -7.67 -9.64 -2.23
C TRP A 78 -8.81 -10.62 -2.48
N HIS A 79 -8.54 -11.91 -2.29
CA HIS A 79 -9.58 -12.91 -2.16
C HIS A 79 -10.40 -12.71 -0.87
N PRO A 80 -11.66 -13.20 -0.83
CA PRO A 80 -12.52 -13.03 0.33
C PRO A 80 -11.87 -13.51 1.65
N GLY A 81 -11.82 -12.63 2.65
CA GLY A 81 -11.26 -12.94 3.97
C GLY A 81 -9.73 -13.11 4.01
N ARG A 82 -9.02 -12.71 2.95
CA ARG A 82 -7.56 -12.82 2.85
C ARG A 82 -6.81 -11.50 2.95
N ASN A 83 -7.54 -10.39 3.07
CA ASN A 83 -6.94 -9.08 3.23
C ASN A 83 -6.27 -8.94 4.60
N VAL A 84 -4.93 -8.92 4.62
CA VAL A 84 -4.13 -8.77 5.83
C VAL A 84 -3.93 -7.31 6.26
N THR A 85 -4.30 -6.33 5.43
CA THR A 85 -4.21 -4.90 5.77
C THR A 85 -5.37 -4.43 6.66
N VAL A 86 -6.32 -5.31 6.95
CA VAL A 86 -7.49 -5.01 7.79
C VAL A 86 -7.76 -6.11 8.80
N LYS A 87 -8.20 -5.69 10.00
CA LYS A 87 -8.68 -6.57 11.06
C LYS A 87 -10.15 -6.32 11.33
N LEU A 88 -10.94 -7.38 11.41
CA LEU A 88 -12.36 -7.31 11.76
C LEU A 88 -12.51 -7.32 13.29
N VAL A 89 -12.95 -6.19 13.84
CA VAL A 89 -13.22 -6.04 15.27
C VAL A 89 -14.72 -6.10 15.52
N LYS A 90 -15.15 -7.03 16.37
CA LYS A 90 -16.55 -7.12 16.81
C LYS A 90 -16.75 -6.17 17.98
N LYS A 91 -17.56 -5.13 17.79
CA LYS A 91 -17.94 -4.18 18.85
C LYS A 91 -19.37 -4.41 19.28
N VAL A 92 -19.58 -4.76 20.54
CA VAL A 92 -20.92 -4.90 21.11
C VAL A 92 -21.42 -3.52 21.51
N GLN A 93 -22.52 -3.10 20.91
CA GLN A 93 -23.22 -1.86 21.23
C GLN A 93 -24.42 -2.18 22.14
N LYS A 94 -24.54 -1.48 23.27
CA LYS A 94 -25.70 -1.57 24.17
C LYS A 94 -26.58 -0.34 23.94
N ARG A 95 -27.86 -0.54 23.62
CA ARG A 95 -28.82 0.57 23.53
C ARG A 95 -29.04 1.19 24.91
N LYS A 96 -28.99 2.54 24.99
CA LYS A 96 -29.14 3.30 26.25
C LYS A 96 -30.46 3.01 26.97
N ASN A 97 -31.57 2.81 26.24
CA ASN A 97 -32.93 2.71 26.82
C ASN A 97 -33.65 1.37 26.57
N GLY A 98 -32.95 0.22 26.59
CA GLY A 98 -33.70 -1.05 26.39
C GLY A 98 -32.95 -2.37 26.54
N GLY A 99 -31.76 -2.38 27.14
CA GLY A 99 -31.02 -3.62 27.43
C GLY A 99 -30.48 -4.41 26.23
N ALA A 100 -31.06 -4.23 25.03
CA ALA A 100 -30.69 -4.93 23.81
C ALA A 100 -29.23 -4.64 23.40
N LYS A 101 -28.48 -5.73 23.19
CA LYS A 101 -27.09 -5.72 22.70
C LYS A 101 -27.09 -6.07 21.21
N ARG A 102 -26.46 -5.23 20.39
CA ARG A 102 -26.19 -5.52 18.97
C ARG A 102 -24.69 -5.63 18.76
N THR A 103 -24.23 -6.67 18.08
CA THR A 103 -22.82 -6.79 17.69
C THR A 103 -22.63 -6.17 16.31
N VAL A 104 -21.70 -5.21 16.19
CA VAL A 104 -21.31 -4.56 14.94
C VAL A 104 -19.89 -4.97 14.60
N THR A 105 -19.67 -5.52 13.41
CA THR A 105 -18.32 -5.80 12.91
C THR A 105 -17.79 -4.56 12.22
N LYS A 106 -16.64 -4.05 12.65
CA LYS A 106 -15.94 -2.92 12.05
C LYS A 106 -14.59 -3.39 11.52
N SER A 107 -14.27 -3.06 10.27
CA SER A 107 -12.90 -3.20 9.75
C SER A 107 -12.05 -2.05 10.28
N VAL A 108 -10.87 -2.38 10.79
CA VAL A 108 -9.86 -1.44 11.25
C VAL A 108 -8.57 -1.73 10.46
N ARG A 109 -7.82 -0.70 10.08
CA ARG A 109 -6.53 -0.88 9.41
C ARG A 109 -5.58 -1.63 10.34
N GLU A 110 -4.92 -2.64 9.82
CA GLU A 110 -3.88 -3.43 10.49
C GLU A 110 -2.53 -3.07 9.86
N ASP A 111 -1.48 -3.04 10.68
CA ASP A 111 -0.12 -2.90 10.17
C ASP A 111 0.23 -4.12 9.32
N SER A 112 0.77 -3.87 8.14
CA SER A 112 1.12 -4.88 7.15
C SER A 112 2.07 -4.26 6.13
N PHE A 113 3.00 -5.06 5.60
CA PHE A 113 3.83 -4.71 4.46
C PHE A 113 3.00 -4.21 3.28
N PHE A 114 1.83 -4.82 3.03
CA PHE A 114 1.01 -4.53 1.86
C PHE A 114 0.35 -3.14 1.90
N ASN A 115 0.36 -2.45 3.05
CA ASN A 115 0.07 -1.02 3.11
C ASN A 115 1.04 -0.17 2.27
N PHE A 116 2.22 -0.70 1.91
CA PHE A 116 3.18 -0.07 1.02
C PHE A 116 2.58 0.29 -0.35
N PHE A 117 1.63 -0.51 -0.84
CA PHE A 117 0.92 -0.31 -2.10
C PHE A 117 -0.32 0.58 -1.97
N GLU A 118 -0.63 1.06 -0.77
CA GLU A 118 -1.70 2.02 -0.49
C GLU A 118 -1.10 3.24 0.21
N PRO A 119 -0.31 4.05 -0.51
CA PRO A 119 0.31 5.24 0.06
C PRO A 119 -0.79 6.21 0.56
N PRO A 120 -0.51 7.01 1.60
CA PRO A 120 -1.43 8.09 2.00
C PRO A 120 -1.77 8.97 0.81
N ALA A 121 -3.02 9.42 0.73
CA ALA A 121 -3.37 10.48 -0.21
C ALA A 121 -2.50 11.72 0.09
N GLU A 122 -1.96 12.34 -0.95
CA GLU A 122 -1.23 13.60 -0.84
C GLU A 122 -2.16 14.64 -0.19
N ARG A 123 -1.63 15.36 0.81
CA ARG A 123 -2.35 16.44 1.49
C ARG A 123 -2.26 17.73 0.71
#